data_AF-A0A355YI61-F1
#
_entry.id   AF-A0A355YI61-F1
#
_cell.length_a   1.000
_cell.length_b   1.000
_cell.length_c   1.000
_cell.angle_alpha   90.00
_cell.angle_beta   90.00
_cell.angle_gamma   90.00
#
_symmetry.space_group_name_H-M   'P 1'
#
loop_
_entity.id
_entity.type
_entity.pdbx_description
1 polymer ?
#
loop_
_entity_poly.entity_id
_entity_poly.type
_entity_poly.pdbx_seq_one_letter_code
_entity_poly.pdbx_strand_id
1 'polypeptide(L)'
;MKDPISQDLLAALFKSAPTATVAVATYDPTKHLSWAVMIVSLLVGLSQFFSTIVKNWGDWMVWWRARGACVARMWGRARGR
;
A
#
# COMPACT_ATOMS: atom_id res chain seq x y z
N MET A 1 -17.78 9.48 10.35
CA MET A 1 -17.70 9.52 8.87
C MET A 1 -16.68 8.48 8.45
N LYS A 2 -16.99 7.64 7.45
CA LYS A 2 -16.11 6.57 6.96
C LYS A 2 -14.96 7.26 6.22
N ASP A 3 -13.74 7.20 6.73
CA ASP A 3 -12.61 7.94 6.15
C ASP A 3 -12.44 7.53 4.68
N PRO A 4 -12.56 8.46 3.72
CA PRO A 4 -12.51 8.13 2.28
C PRO A 4 -11.17 7.47 1.89
N ILE A 5 -10.07 7.85 2.55
CA ILE A 5 -8.75 7.21 2.37
C ILE A 5 -8.75 5.75 2.82
N SER A 6 -9.48 5.41 3.89
CA SER A 6 -9.58 4.03 4.36
C SER A 6 -10.35 3.17 3.36
N GLN A 7 -11.36 3.73 2.69
CA GLN A 7 -12.06 3.03 1.60
C GLN A 7 -11.18 2.89 0.36
N ASP A 8 -10.39 3.91 0.03
CA ASP A 8 -9.42 3.89 -1.06
C ASP A 8 -8.30 2.86 -0.83
N LEU A 9 -7.78 2.79 0.38
CA LEU A 9 -6.83 1.76 0.80
C LEU A 9 -7.44 0.37 0.67
N LEU A 10 -8.68 0.17 1.13
CA LEU A 10 -9.41 -1.09 0.96
C LEU A 10 -9.59 -1.44 -0.53
N ALA A 11 -9.99 -0.48 -1.36
CA ALA A 11 -10.17 -0.69 -2.79
C ALA A 11 -8.84 -1.01 -3.50
N ALA A 12 -7.75 -0.34 -3.13
CA ALA A 12 -6.42 -0.62 -3.65
C ALA A 12 -5.95 -2.03 -3.23
N LEU A 13 -6.25 -2.44 -2.00
CA LEU A 13 -5.92 -3.76 -1.46
C LEU A 13 -6.72 -4.86 -2.17
N PHE A 14 -8.00 -4.63 -2.44
CA PHE A 14 -8.82 -5.54 -3.26
C PHE A 14 -8.34 -5.65 -4.72
N LYS A 15 -7.76 -4.59 -5.28
CA LYS A 15 -7.19 -4.62 -6.64
C LYS A 15 -5.86 -5.35 -6.70
N SER A 16 -5.02 -5.26 -5.66
CA SER A 16 -3.71 -5.91 -5.62
C SER A 16 -3.73 -7.35 -5.09
N ALA A 17 -4.75 -7.71 -4.31
CA ALA A 17 -4.89 -9.06 -3.74
C ALA A 17 -4.90 -10.19 -4.78
N PRO A 18 -5.63 -10.11 -5.91
CA PRO A 18 -5.59 -11.14 -6.94
C PRO A 18 -4.18 -11.34 -7.52
N THR A 19 -3.47 -10.24 -7.78
CA THR A 19 -2.11 -10.25 -8.34
C THR A 19 -1.12 -10.91 -7.39
N ALA A 20 -1.21 -10.58 -6.09
CA ALA A 20 -0.40 -11.21 -5.06
C ALA A 20 -0.74 -12.70 -4.89
N THR A 21 -2.03 -13.06 -4.96
CA THR A 21 -2.49 -14.45 -4.81
C THR A 21 -1.98 -15.31 -5.97
N VAL A 22 -2.06 -14.81 -7.21
CA VAL A 22 -1.53 -15.49 -8.40
C VAL A 22 -0.02 -15.65 -8.30
N ALA A 23 0.71 -14.61 -7.88
CA ALA A 23 2.15 -14.69 -7.71
C ALA A 23 2.55 -15.76 -6.68
N VAL A 24 1.87 -15.84 -5.53
CA VAL A 24 2.13 -16.85 -4.51
C VAL A 24 1.77 -18.25 -4.99
N ALA A 25 0.61 -18.42 -5.63
CA ALA A 25 0.13 -19.73 -6.09
C ALA A 25 0.99 -20.32 -7.22
N THR A 26 1.68 -19.48 -7.99
CA THR A 26 2.49 -19.91 -9.14
C THR A 26 4.00 -19.86 -8.88
N TYR A 27 4.41 -19.45 -7.67
CA TYR A 27 5.82 -19.36 -7.32
C TYR A 27 6.43 -20.75 -7.10
N ASP A 28 7.44 -21.06 -7.89
CA ASP A 28 8.27 -22.26 -7.78
C ASP A 28 9.74 -21.80 -7.71
N PRO A 29 10.41 -21.90 -6.55
CA PRO A 29 11.75 -21.35 -6.36
C PRO A 29 12.81 -22.03 -7.24
N THR A 30 12.51 -23.22 -7.78
CA THR A 30 13.42 -23.96 -8.67
C THR A 30 13.39 -23.49 -10.12
N LYS A 31 12.42 -22.65 -10.49
CA LYS A 31 12.24 -22.16 -11.86
C LYS A 31 12.54 -20.66 -11.97
N HIS A 32 13.51 -20.31 -12.81
CA HIS A 32 13.83 -18.91 -13.14
C HIS A 32 12.63 -18.11 -13.66
N LEU A 33 11.70 -18.75 -14.36
CA LEU A 33 10.47 -18.10 -14.84
C LEU A 33 9.56 -17.63 -13.70
N SER A 34 9.54 -18.33 -12.55
CA SER A 34 8.68 -17.97 -11.42
C SER A 34 9.18 -16.70 -10.71
N TRP A 35 10.50 -16.51 -10.64
CA TRP A 35 11.11 -15.27 -10.15
C TRP A 35 10.74 -14.07 -11.01
N ALA A 36 10.82 -14.21 -12.34
CA ALA A 36 10.45 -13.15 -13.27
C ALA A 36 8.96 -12.79 -13.13
N VAL A 37 8.08 -13.78 -13.05
CA VAL A 37 6.64 -13.58 -12.84
C VAL A 37 6.38 -12.88 -11.50
N MET A 38 7.02 -13.31 -10.41
CA MET A 38 6.88 -12.69 -9.10
C MET A 38 7.29 -11.21 -9.11
N ILE A 39 8.43 -10.88 -9.72
CA ILE A 39 8.92 -9.49 -9.85
C ILE A 39 7.93 -8.65 -10.65
N VAL A 40 7.46 -9.16 -11.80
CA VAL A 40 6.49 -8.44 -12.63
C VAL A 40 5.17 -8.23 -11.88
N SER A 41 4.65 -9.24 -11.18
CA SER A 41 3.44 -9.13 -10.37
C SER A 41 3.57 -8.09 -9.25
N LEU A 42 4.74 -8.01 -8.60
CA LEU A 42 5.04 -6.98 -7.61
C LEU A 42 5.05 -5.58 -8.22
N LEU A 43 5.70 -5.40 -9.37
CA LEU A 43 5.75 -4.10 -10.07
C LEU A 43 4.36 -3.65 -10.54
N VAL A 44 3.55 -4.57 -11.05
CA VAL A 44 2.16 -4.29 -11.44
C VAL A 44 1.32 -3.91 -10.21
N GLY A 45 1.44 -4.64 -9.11
CA GLY A 45 0.77 -4.30 -7.85
C GLY A 45 1.16 -2.91 -7.33
N LEU A 46 2.45 -2.59 -7.32
CA LEU A 46 2.97 -1.29 -6.90
C LEU A 46 2.50 -0.15 -7.81
N SER A 47 2.49 -0.35 -9.12
CA SER A 47 2.03 0.68 -10.06
C SER A 47 0.52 0.98 -9.92
N GLN A 48 -0.32 -0.04 -9.69
CA GLN A 48 -1.74 0.15 -9.42
C GLN A 48 -1.97 0.87 -8.07
N PHE A 49 -1.20 0.49 -7.05
CA PHE A 49 -1.25 1.15 -5.75
C PHE A 49 -0.82 2.62 -5.86
N PHE A 50 0.30 2.89 -6.52
CA PHE A 50 0.82 4.24 -6.75
C PHE A 50 -0.15 5.11 -7.55
N SER A 51 -0.80 4.55 -8.57
CA SER A 51 -1.83 5.25 -9.36
C SER A 51 -3.01 5.72 -8.50
N THR A 52 -3.38 4.94 -7.48
CA THR A 52 -4.44 5.32 -6.52
C THR A 52 -3.99 6.49 -5.64
N ILE A 53 -2.73 6.45 -5.18
CA ILE A 53 -2.15 7.51 -4.36
C ILE A 53 -2.01 8.82 -5.15
N VAL A 54 -1.48 8.77 -6.37
CA VAL A 54 -1.25 9.98 -7.19
C VAL A 54 -2.56 10.66 -7.57
N LYS A 55 -3.61 9.90 -7.92
CA LYS A 55 -4.92 10.46 -8.24
C LYS A 55 -5.52 11.26 -7.09
N ASN A 56 -5.27 10.83 -5.86
CA ASN A 56 -5.79 11.44 -4.64
C ASN A 56 -4.68 12.08 -3.79
N TRP A 57 -3.60 12.56 -4.43
CA TRP A 57 -2.37 12.99 -3.76
C TRP A 57 -2.60 14.09 -2.70
N GLY A 58 -3.48 15.05 -2.99
CA GLY A 58 -3.84 16.12 -2.06
C GLY A 58 -4.45 15.58 -0.77
N ASP A 59 -5.44 14.69 -0.89
CA ASP A 59 -6.09 14.05 0.26
C ASP A 59 -5.10 13.17 1.03
N TRP A 60 -4.25 12.44 0.32
CA TRP A 60 -3.18 11.62 0.91
C TRP A 60 -2.19 12.46 1.71
N MET A 61 -1.78 13.63 1.22
CA MET A 61 -0.91 14.54 1.97
C MET A 61 -1.58 15.10 3.22
N VAL A 62 -2.86 15.46 3.15
CA VAL A 62 -3.63 15.94 4.32
C VAL A 62 -3.76 14.84 5.37
N TRP A 63 -4.09 13.62 4.94
CA TRP A 63 -4.18 12.44 5.79
C TRP A 63 -2.86 12.08 6.45
N TRP A 64 -1.76 12.11 5.69
CA TRP A 64 -0.41 11.88 6.22
C TRP A 64 0.02 12.95 7.20
N ARG A 65 -0.27 14.23 6.93
CA ARG A 65 0.00 15.32 7.87
C ARG A 65 -0.79 15.18 9.17
N ALA A 66 -2.07 14.80 9.09
CA ALA A 66 -2.91 14.57 10.26
C ALA A 66 -2.39 13.41 11.13
N ARG A 67 -2.01 12.28 10.50
CA ARG A 67 -1.39 11.14 11.20
C ARG A 67 0.01 11.47 11.70
N GLY A 68 0.82 12.20 10.93
CA GLY A 68 2.16 12.65 11.34
C GLY A 68 2.12 13.55 12.56
N ALA A 69 1.13 14.45 12.66
CA ALA A 69 0.88 15.25 13.85
C ALA A 69 0.44 14.38 15.04
N CYS A 70 -0.36 13.35 14.81
CA CYS A 70 -0.75 12.39 15.85
C CYS A 70 0.44 11.57 16.36
N VAL A 71 1.27 11.06 15.45
CA VAL A 71 2.51 10.34 15.76
C VAL A 71 3.49 11.24 16.49
N ALA A 72 3.67 12.50 16.05
CA ALA A 72 4.53 13.46 16.74
C ALA A 72 4.04 13.75 18.17
N ARG A 73 2.73 13.85 18.39
CA ARG A 73 2.14 14.00 19.73
C ARG A 73 2.31 12.74 20.58
N MET A 74 2.12 11.56 20.01
CA MET A 74 2.37 10.28 20.69
C MET A 74 3.85 10.12 21.05
N TRP A 75 4.75 10.53 20.16
CA TRP A 75 6.18 10.51 20.37
C TRP A 75 6.65 11.54 21.40
N GLY A 76 6.03 12.74 21.42
CA GLY A 76 6.21 13.72 22.49
C GLY A 76 5.84 13.14 23.85
N ARG A 77 4.65 12.54 23.95
CA ARG A 77 4.21 11.81 25.16
C ARG A 77 5.14 10.66 25.55
N ALA A 78 5.59 9.87 24.57
CA ALA A 78 6.51 8.75 24.81
C ALA A 78 7.90 9.21 25.28
N ARG A 79 8.32 10.42 24.89
CA ARG A 79 9.55 11.07 25.38
C ARG A 79 9.34 11.90 26.66
N GLY A 80 8.16 11.87 27.26
CA GLY A 80 7.88 12.59 28.52
C GLY A 80 7.87 14.11 28.40
N ARG A 81 7.59 14.66 27.21
CA ARG A 81 7.28 16.09 27.00
C ARG A 81 5.78 16.28 26.82
#